data_AF-A0A7J6Q5P4-F1
#
_entry.id   AF-A0A7J6Q5P4-F1
#
_cell.length_a   1.000
_cell.length_b   1.000
_cell.length_c   1.000
_cell.angle_alpha   90.00
_cell.angle_beta   90.00
_cell.angle_gamma   90.00
#
_symmetry.space_group_name_H-M   'P 1'
#
loop_
_entity.id
_entity.type
_entity.pdbx_description
1 polymer ?
#
loop_
_entity_poly.entity_id
_entity_poly.type
_entity_poly.pdbx_seq_one_letter_code
_entity_poly.pdbx_strand_id
1 'polypeptide(L)'
;SGARPKSKKQPKGSSSTKNDKPPNICAYGDCASVVSTYGLPCKYCERRFCFSHILAEVHGCGDKAAKASRAAYKRDMTSHTRGQGLINPSIAGSEAKRKVVANRLADKIREARDK
;
A
#
# COMPACT_ATOMS: atom_id res chain seq x y z
N SER A 1 -2.07 26.36 13.04
CA SER A 1 -3.54 26.23 12.90
C SER A 1 -3.88 25.98 11.45
N GLY A 2 -3.86 24.72 11.00
CA GLY A 2 -4.11 24.38 9.58
C GLY A 2 -5.50 23.80 9.40
N ALA A 3 -6.39 24.53 8.74
CA ALA A 3 -7.76 24.12 8.49
C ALA A 3 -7.80 22.89 7.55
N ARG A 4 -8.41 21.81 8.05
CA ARG A 4 -8.69 20.58 7.31
C ARG A 4 -9.86 20.84 6.34
N PRO A 5 -9.69 20.70 5.01
CA PRO A 5 -10.78 20.95 4.07
C PRO A 5 -11.88 19.89 4.23
N LYS A 6 -13.13 20.37 4.18
CA LYS A 6 -14.35 19.58 4.36
C LYS A 6 -14.51 18.57 3.21
N SER A 7 -14.66 17.29 3.56
CA SER A 7 -14.87 16.21 2.59
C SER A 7 -16.19 16.43 1.84
N LYS A 8 -16.11 16.57 0.51
CA LYS A 8 -17.27 16.52 -0.37
C LYS A 8 -17.88 15.12 -0.27
N LYS A 9 -19.20 15.08 -0.04
CA LYS A 9 -20.02 13.88 0.09
C LYS A 9 -19.78 12.93 -1.08
N GLN A 10 -19.50 11.67 -0.77
CA GLN A 10 -19.57 10.57 -1.74
C GLN A 10 -21.03 10.36 -2.17
N PRO A 11 -21.32 10.15 -3.47
CA PRO A 11 -22.66 9.75 -3.88
C PRO A 11 -22.95 8.33 -3.35
N LYS A 12 -24.08 8.23 -2.64
CA LYS A 12 -24.67 6.98 -2.16
C LYS A 12 -25.49 6.35 -3.28
N GLY A 13 -25.25 5.06 -3.52
CA GLY A 13 -26.24 4.10 -4.01
C GLY A 13 -26.40 3.97 -5.54
N SER A 14 -26.37 2.74 -6.02
CA SER A 14 -27.53 2.21 -6.73
C SER A 14 -27.61 0.70 -6.54
N SER A 15 -28.74 0.32 -5.97
CA SER A 15 -29.27 -1.01 -5.72
C SER A 15 -29.38 -1.84 -7.01
N SER A 16 -29.00 -3.11 -6.91
CA SER A 16 -29.09 -4.12 -7.95
C SER A 16 -30.55 -4.44 -8.29
N THR A 17 -31.01 -4.06 -9.49
CA THR A 17 -32.16 -4.68 -10.15
C THR A 17 -31.67 -5.70 -11.18
N LYS A 18 -32.41 -6.80 -11.27
CA LYS A 18 -32.02 -8.06 -11.91
C LYS A 18 -32.10 -7.94 -13.43
N ASN A 19 -31.07 -8.47 -14.09
CA ASN A 19 -31.06 -8.97 -15.47
C ASN A 19 -31.37 -7.98 -16.62
N ASP A 20 -30.43 -7.07 -16.88
CA ASP A 20 -30.08 -6.59 -18.23
C ASP A 20 -28.57 -6.35 -18.20
N LYS A 21 -27.81 -6.98 -19.10
CA LYS A 21 -26.34 -6.93 -19.12
C LYS A 21 -25.89 -5.45 -19.20
N PRO A 22 -25.35 -4.80 -18.14
CA PRO A 22 -24.97 -3.41 -18.26
C PRO A 22 -23.69 -3.35 -19.10
N PRO A 23 -23.66 -2.44 -20.09
CA PRO A 23 -22.60 -2.35 -21.07
C PRO A 23 -21.29 -2.07 -20.34
N ASN A 24 -20.21 -2.65 -20.85
CA ASN A 24 -18.85 -2.39 -20.39
C ASN A 24 -18.56 -0.90 -20.53
N ILE A 25 -19.00 -0.04 -19.62
CA ILE A 25 -18.88 1.42 -19.68
C ILE A 25 -18.09 1.87 -18.46
N CYS A 26 -17.34 2.96 -18.63
CA CYS A 26 -16.55 3.57 -17.58
C CYS A 26 -17.44 3.96 -16.40
N ALA A 27 -17.08 3.53 -15.19
CA ALA A 27 -17.81 3.86 -13.97
C ALA A 27 -17.56 5.30 -13.46
N TYR A 28 -16.93 6.15 -14.28
CA TYR A 28 -16.75 7.57 -14.00
C TYR A 28 -18.02 8.32 -14.41
N GLY A 29 -18.56 9.17 -13.53
CA GLY A 29 -19.94 9.70 -13.63
C GLY A 29 -20.29 10.36 -14.96
N ASP A 30 -19.31 10.96 -15.62
CA ASP A 30 -19.51 11.72 -16.87
C ASP A 30 -18.98 10.99 -18.11
N CYS A 31 -18.58 9.71 -18.00
CA CYS A 31 -17.86 9.01 -19.07
C CYS A 31 -18.67 7.86 -19.67
N ALA A 32 -18.98 7.95 -20.97
CA ALA A 32 -19.70 6.91 -21.72
C ALA A 32 -18.78 5.93 -22.49
N SER A 33 -17.46 5.98 -22.27
CA SER A 33 -16.52 5.14 -23.04
C SER A 33 -16.65 3.66 -22.71
N VAL A 34 -16.57 2.80 -23.73
CA VAL A 34 -16.62 1.35 -23.57
C VAL A 34 -15.28 0.79 -23.04
N VAL A 35 -15.35 -0.11 -22.07
CA VAL A 35 -14.27 -0.65 -21.25
C VAL A 35 -14.05 -2.15 -21.51
N SER A 36 -14.83 -2.78 -22.40
CA SER A 36 -14.90 -4.25 -22.57
C SER A 36 -13.55 -4.87 -22.95
N THR A 37 -12.72 -4.11 -23.65
CA THR A 37 -11.49 -4.63 -24.25
C THR A 37 -10.28 -4.50 -23.33
N TYR A 38 -10.24 -3.54 -22.40
CA TYR A 38 -9.00 -3.18 -21.67
C TYR A 38 -9.17 -2.70 -20.21
N GLY A 39 -10.36 -2.80 -19.63
CA GLY A 39 -10.59 -2.28 -18.28
C GLY A 39 -10.04 -3.16 -17.17
N LEU A 40 -8.88 -2.83 -16.62
CA LEU A 40 -8.45 -3.38 -15.34
C LEU A 40 -9.34 -2.79 -14.21
N PRO A 41 -9.92 -3.62 -13.35
CA PRO A 41 -10.67 -3.12 -12.20
C PRO A 41 -9.73 -2.42 -11.22
N CYS A 42 -10.21 -1.33 -10.61
CA CYS A 42 -9.47 -0.68 -9.53
C CYS A 42 -9.38 -1.62 -8.31
N LYS A 43 -8.19 -1.77 -7.74
CA LYS A 43 -7.93 -2.63 -6.56
C LYS A 43 -8.65 -2.20 -5.28
N TYR A 44 -9.24 -1.00 -5.24
CA TYR A 44 -9.85 -0.42 -4.03
C TYR A 44 -11.37 -0.30 -4.08
N CYS A 45 -11.95 -0.18 -5.28
CA CYS A 45 -13.40 -0.03 -5.47
C CYS A 45 -13.98 -1.02 -6.47
N GLU A 46 -13.14 -1.86 -7.10
CA GLU A 46 -13.51 -2.96 -8.00
C GLU A 46 -14.33 -2.55 -9.23
N ARG A 47 -14.42 -1.25 -9.49
CA ARG A 47 -15.04 -0.67 -10.68
C ARG A 47 -14.06 -0.65 -11.84
N ARG A 48 -14.58 -0.75 -13.07
CA ARG A 48 -13.81 -0.67 -14.31
C ARG A 48 -13.86 0.74 -14.88
N PHE A 49 -12.71 1.22 -15.36
CA PHE A 49 -12.56 2.55 -15.94
C PHE A 49 -11.83 2.47 -17.29
N CYS A 50 -11.99 3.48 -18.14
CA CYS A 50 -11.16 3.64 -19.34
C CYS A 50 -9.74 4.14 -18.99
N PHE A 51 -8.81 4.09 -19.92
CA PHE A 51 -7.41 4.51 -19.71
C PHE A 51 -7.27 5.94 -19.18
N SER A 52 -8.17 6.85 -19.57
CA SER A 52 -8.17 8.23 -19.08
C SER A 52 -8.58 8.34 -17.61
N HIS A 53 -9.34 7.38 -17.08
CA HIS A 53 -9.92 7.43 -15.73
C HIS A 53 -9.46 6.27 -14.81
N ILE A 54 -8.51 5.45 -15.28
CA ILE A 54 -7.99 4.28 -14.54
C ILE A 54 -7.20 4.68 -13.28
N LEU A 55 -6.64 5.90 -13.26
CA LEU A 55 -5.86 6.40 -12.13
C LEU A 55 -6.73 6.59 -10.89
N ALA A 56 -6.24 6.10 -9.75
CA ALA A 56 -6.94 6.17 -8.46
C ALA A 56 -7.30 7.60 -8.05
N GLU A 57 -6.45 8.58 -8.39
CA GLU A 57 -6.67 10.00 -8.13
C GLU A 57 -7.92 10.54 -8.84
N VAL A 58 -8.20 10.07 -10.05
CA VAL A 58 -9.30 10.59 -10.88
C VAL A 58 -10.66 10.16 -10.34
N HIS A 59 -10.80 8.89 -9.95
CA HIS A 59 -12.07 8.36 -9.44
C HIS A 59 -12.16 8.34 -7.90
N GLY A 60 -11.27 9.08 -7.21
CA GLY A 60 -11.33 9.31 -5.76
C GLY A 60 -10.87 8.14 -4.88
N CYS A 61 -10.19 7.14 -5.43
CA CYS A 61 -9.49 6.11 -4.66
C CYS A 61 -8.03 6.49 -4.32
N GLY A 62 -7.59 7.69 -4.68
CA GLY A 62 -6.22 8.18 -4.50
C GLY A 62 -5.72 8.09 -3.07
N ASP A 63 -6.52 8.51 -2.08
CA ASP A 63 -6.15 8.44 -0.66
C ASP A 63 -5.85 7.00 -0.20
N LYS A 64 -6.67 6.04 -0.64
CA LYS A 64 -6.49 4.61 -0.33
C LYS A 64 -5.23 4.07 -1.00
N ALA A 65 -5.00 4.46 -2.26
CA ALA A 65 -3.82 4.09 -3.02
C ALA A 65 -2.54 4.64 -2.40
N ALA A 66 -2.52 5.92 -2.05
CA ALA A 66 -1.40 6.58 -1.41
C ALA A 66 -1.08 5.94 -0.05
N LYS A 67 -2.09 5.63 0.76
CA LYS A 67 -1.89 4.94 2.05
C LYS A 67 -1.27 3.55 1.86
N ALA A 68 -1.77 2.78 0.89
CA ALA A 68 -1.25 1.45 0.57
C ALA A 68 0.20 1.52 0.08
N SER A 69 0.51 2.42 -0.86
CA SER A 69 1.87 2.63 -1.36
C SER A 69 2.83 3.06 -0.26
N ARG A 70 2.42 3.98 0.63
CA ARG A 70 3.23 4.39 1.79
C ARG A 70 3.47 3.22 2.76
N ALA A 71 2.47 2.38 3.01
CA ALA A 71 2.62 1.21 3.87
C ALA A 71 3.57 0.17 3.25
N ALA A 72 3.43 -0.08 1.95
CA ALA A 72 4.33 -0.97 1.21
C ALA A 72 5.78 -0.45 1.24
N TYR A 73 5.97 0.83 0.92
CA TYR A 73 7.29 1.47 0.99
C TYR A 73 7.88 1.41 2.40
N LYS A 74 7.10 1.68 3.45
CA LYS A 74 7.58 1.54 4.83
C LYS A 74 8.01 0.11 5.16
N ARG A 75 7.22 -0.89 4.76
CA ARG A 75 7.56 -2.30 4.97
C ARG A 75 8.86 -2.65 4.24
N ASP A 76 8.96 -2.28 2.97
CA ASP A 76 10.11 -2.55 2.12
C ASP A 76 11.38 -1.84 2.62
N MET A 77 11.25 -0.59 3.04
CA MET A 77 12.33 0.14 3.72
C MET A 77 12.72 -0.56 5.02
N THR A 78 11.76 -0.96 5.85
CA THR A 78 12.10 -1.65 7.11
C THR A 78 12.71 -3.04 6.90
N SER A 79 12.33 -3.77 5.85
CA SER A 79 12.89 -5.10 5.58
C SER A 79 14.31 -5.03 5.04
N HIS A 80 14.64 -4.01 4.24
CA HIS A 80 15.97 -3.86 3.65
C HIS A 80 16.95 -3.02 4.49
N THR A 81 16.48 -2.16 5.40
CA THR A 81 17.36 -1.24 6.15
C THR A 81 17.50 -1.54 7.65
N ARG A 82 16.53 -2.22 8.29
CA ARG A 82 16.69 -2.65 9.70
C ARG A 82 17.30 -4.04 9.78
N GLY A 83 18.62 -4.10 9.61
CA GLY A 83 19.43 -5.29 9.90
C GLY A 83 19.71 -6.21 8.71
N GLN A 84 19.15 -5.93 7.52
CA GLN A 84 19.56 -6.57 6.26
C GLN A 84 20.53 -5.70 5.45
N GLY A 85 21.40 -4.96 6.13
CA GLY A 85 22.51 -4.32 5.44
C GLY A 85 23.47 -5.40 4.96
N LEU A 86 23.45 -5.72 3.65
CA LEU A 86 24.45 -6.51 2.91
C LEU A 86 25.24 -7.48 3.79
N ILE A 87 24.54 -8.36 4.52
CA ILE A 87 25.22 -9.27 5.42
C ILE A 87 25.81 -10.32 4.50
N ASN A 88 27.13 -10.37 4.41
CA ASN A 88 27.80 -11.44 3.68
C ASN A 88 27.23 -12.77 4.22
N PRO A 89 26.61 -13.64 3.38
CA PRO A 89 25.94 -14.85 3.85
C PRO A 89 26.86 -15.77 4.65
N SER A 90 28.17 -15.74 4.38
CA SER A 90 29.19 -16.46 5.16
C SER A 90 29.36 -15.94 6.60
N ILE A 91 29.00 -14.69 6.88
CA ILE A 91 29.04 -14.07 8.21
C ILE A 91 27.69 -14.22 8.90
N ALA A 92 26.60 -13.98 8.18
CA ALA A 92 25.23 -14.08 8.69
C ALA A 92 24.85 -15.51 9.14
N GLY A 93 25.37 -16.53 8.45
CA GLY A 93 25.08 -17.94 8.71
C GLY A 93 25.83 -18.55 9.90
N SER A 94 26.95 -17.97 10.32
CA SER A 94 27.85 -18.59 11.32
C SER A 94 27.36 -18.40 12.77
N GLU A 95 27.11 -19.51 13.47
CA GLU A 95 26.60 -19.51 14.84
C GLU A 95 27.58 -18.86 15.85
N ALA A 96 28.87 -19.11 15.68
CA ALA A 96 29.92 -18.56 16.55
C ALA A 96 29.93 -17.03 16.55
N LYS A 97 29.82 -16.39 15.37
CA LYS A 97 29.81 -14.92 15.27
C LYS A 97 28.53 -14.33 15.87
N ARG A 98 27.38 -15.00 15.72
CA ARG A 98 26.12 -14.59 16.37
C ARG A 98 26.24 -14.60 17.89
N LYS A 99 26.86 -15.62 18.48
CA LYS A 99 27.12 -15.72 19.92
C LYS A 99 28.02 -14.60 20.44
N VAL A 100 29.09 -14.26 19.73
CA VAL A 100 30.00 -13.17 20.13
C VAL A 100 29.27 -11.83 20.19
N VAL A 101 28.44 -11.51 19.18
CA VAL A 101 27.66 -10.27 19.16
C VAL A 101 26.62 -10.26 20.29
N ALA A 102 25.95 -11.40 20.54
CA ALA A 102 24.98 -11.53 21.63
C ALA A 102 25.62 -11.31 23.02
N ASN A 103 26.81 -11.86 23.26
CA ASN A 103 27.54 -11.67 24.51
C ASN A 103 27.92 -10.20 24.71
N ARG A 104 28.49 -9.55 23.68
CA ARG A 104 28.83 -8.12 23.74
C ARG A 104 27.62 -7.23 24.02
N LEU A 105 26.45 -7.60 23.51
CA LEU A 105 25.21 -6.89 23.82
C LEU A 105 24.79 -7.12 25.28
N ALA A 106 24.88 -8.36 25.76
CA ALA A 106 24.57 -8.69 27.14
C ALA A 106 25.49 -7.94 28.12
N ASP A 107 26.78 -7.82 27.82
CA ASP A 107 27.75 -7.08 28.63
C ASP A 107 27.37 -5.60 28.72
N LYS A 108 27.08 -4.95 27.58
CA LYS A 108 26.61 -3.56 27.55
C LYS A 108 25.30 -3.33 28.31
N ILE A 109 24.39 -4.30 28.25
CA ILE A 109 23.13 -4.23 29.01
C ILE A 109 23.41 -4.29 30.52
N ARG A 110 24.35 -5.14 30.95
CA ARG A 110 24.76 -5.21 32.37
C ARG A 110 25.43 -3.91 32.81
N GLU A 111 26.41 -3.42 32.05
CA GLU A 111 27.10 -2.15 32.31
C GLU A 111 26.12 -0.97 32.41
N ALA A 112 25.07 -0.94 31.59
CA ALA A 112 24.05 0.09 31.63
C ALA A 112 23.06 -0.07 32.79
N ARG A 113 22.92 -1.27 33.34
CA ARG A 113 22.06 -1.55 34.50
C ARG A 113 22.77 -1.22 35.83
N ASP A 114 24.09 -1.38 35.84
CA ASP A 114 24.93 -1.14 37.01
C ASP A 114 25.42 0.33 37.10
N LYS A 115 24.99 1.19 36.15
CA LYS A 115 25.13 2.65 36.15
C LYS A 115 23.84 3.32 36.62
#